data_AF-A0A800MDD3-F1
#
_entry.id   AF-A0A800MDD3-F1
#
_cell.length_a   1.000
_cell.length_b   1.000
_cell.length_c   1.000
_cell.angle_alpha   90.00
_cell.angle_beta   90.00
_cell.angle_gamma   90.00
#
_symmetry.space_group_name_H-M   'P 1'
#
loop_
_entity.id
_entity.type
_entity.pdbx_description
1 polymer ?
#
loop_
_entity_poly.entity_id
_entity_poly.type
_entity_poly.pdbx_seq_one_letter_code
_entity_poly.pdbx_strand_id
1 'polypeptide(L)'
;MIADYFWKIIFTAFVIVGFIYWKDWRNQGKEYEANVAVIAELLDHSANAKPVDDDEAESRTFQSIYLLHKIEEHKGEKFSIDKIFEEAQEDSNNTKVVNNLLRDAFRQNYKKAKEYGLLENESAMSSLMDGTSTSIISGPWKGEELAVGYYISPNINNTISLHLANRLLLPQSVKLAMQFADITIDVKERADRLKRAGILDVGSYDSIKQQYDTLRELSTRNN
;
A
#
# COMPACT_ATOMS: atom_id res chain seq x y z
N MET A 1 43.98 6.64 -44.20
CA MET A 1 43.71 7.67 -43.17
C MET A 1 42.22 7.84 -42.87
N ILE A 2 41.34 8.07 -43.86
CA ILE A 2 39.89 8.29 -43.63
C ILE A 2 39.17 7.09 -42.95
N ALA A 3 39.48 5.85 -43.35
CA ALA A 3 38.87 4.65 -42.77
C ALA A 3 39.21 4.44 -41.28
N ASP A 4 40.39 4.89 -40.83
CA ASP A 4 40.84 4.74 -39.44
C ASP A 4 40.13 5.74 -38.51
N TYR A 5 39.85 6.95 -39.01
CA TYR A 5 39.01 7.94 -38.32
C TYR A 5 37.54 7.51 -38.26
N PHE A 6 37.02 6.88 -39.32
CA PHE A 6 35.65 6.37 -39.38
C PHE A 6 35.39 5.31 -38.29
N TRP A 7 36.28 4.32 -38.16
CA TRP A 7 36.15 3.29 -37.12
C TRP A 7 36.32 3.84 -35.70
N LYS A 8 37.20 4.83 -35.50
CA LYS A 8 37.35 5.52 -34.21
C LYS A 8 36.07 6.24 -33.79
N ILE A 9 35.42 6.95 -34.71
CA ILE A 9 34.15 7.65 -34.43
C ILE A 9 33.04 6.66 -34.06
N ILE A 10 32.90 5.56 -34.81
CA ILE A 10 31.91 4.52 -34.51
C ILE A 10 32.17 3.89 -33.14
N PHE A 11 33.42 3.53 -32.85
CA PHE A 11 33.78 2.95 -31.56
C PHE A 11 33.49 3.90 -30.39
N THR A 12 33.83 5.18 -30.52
CA THR A 12 33.51 6.20 -29.51
C THR A 12 31.99 6.34 -29.30
N ALA A 13 31.19 6.32 -30.36
CA ALA A 13 29.74 6.37 -30.25
C ALA A 13 29.18 5.14 -29.50
N PHE A 14 29.67 3.93 -29.80
CA PHE A 14 29.29 2.72 -29.07
C PHE A 14 29.69 2.76 -27.59
N VAL A 15 30.87 3.27 -27.27
CA VAL A 15 31.32 3.41 -25.87
C VAL A 15 30.46 4.42 -25.12
N ILE A 16 30.11 5.55 -25.74
CA ILE A 16 29.24 6.56 -25.12
C ILE A 16 27.84 5.98 -24.88
N VAL A 17 27.24 5.33 -25.88
CA VAL A 17 25.92 4.69 -25.73
C VAL A 17 25.97 3.57 -24.68
N GLY A 18 27.00 2.74 -24.69
CA GLY A 18 27.20 1.68 -23.69
C GLY A 18 27.41 2.23 -22.28
N PHE A 19 28.12 3.35 -22.13
CA PHE A 19 28.32 4.02 -20.85
C PHE A 19 27.03 4.67 -20.33
N ILE A 20 26.25 5.30 -21.20
CA ILE A 20 24.92 5.85 -20.86
C ILE A 20 24.01 4.72 -20.42
N TYR A 21 23.90 3.64 -21.21
CA TYR A 21 23.10 2.48 -20.87
C TYR A 21 23.51 1.85 -19.53
N TRP A 22 24.81 1.69 -19.29
CA TRP A 22 25.32 1.15 -18.02
C TRP A 22 25.02 2.06 -16.83
N LYS A 23 25.16 3.39 -17.01
CA LYS A 23 24.84 4.38 -15.98
C LYS A 23 23.34 4.37 -15.67
N ASP A 24 22.49 4.30 -16.68
CA ASP A 24 21.04 4.25 -16.52
C ASP A 24 20.61 2.95 -15.82
N TRP A 25 21.17 1.80 -16.23
CA TRP A 25 20.94 0.51 -15.55
C TRP A 25 21.34 0.55 -14.07
N ARG A 26 22.51 1.16 -13.75
CA ARG A 26 22.97 1.29 -12.37
C ARG A 26 22.07 2.23 -11.55
N ASN A 27 21.58 3.31 -12.15
CA ASN A 27 20.69 4.25 -11.49
C ASN A 27 19.33 3.62 -11.19
N GLN A 28 18.77 2.88 -12.16
CA GLN A 28 17.51 2.15 -11.99
C GLN A 28 17.62 1.08 -10.89
N GLY A 29 18.74 0.37 -10.79
CA GLY A 29 18.97 -0.59 -9.71
C GLY A 29 19.00 0.06 -8.33
N LYS A 30 19.64 1.23 -8.19
CA LYS A 30 19.65 2.00 -6.94
C LYS A 30 18.27 2.54 -6.57
N GLU A 31 17.51 3.00 -7.55
CA GLU A 31 16.14 3.49 -7.34
C GLU A 31 15.21 2.36 -6.89
N TYR A 32 15.37 1.17 -7.47
CA TYR A 32 14.68 -0.04 -7.01
C TYR A 32 15.02 -0.36 -5.54
N GLU A 33 16.30 -0.46 -5.20
CA GLU A 33 16.76 -0.76 -3.83
C GLU A 33 16.25 0.30 -2.83
N ALA A 34 16.28 1.58 -3.20
CA ALA A 34 15.75 2.66 -2.38
C ALA A 34 14.23 2.52 -2.17
N ASN A 35 13.46 2.22 -3.22
CA ASN A 35 12.01 2.06 -3.10
C ASN A 35 11.65 0.83 -2.24
N VAL A 36 12.38 -0.28 -2.37
CA VAL A 36 12.18 -1.46 -1.50
C VAL A 36 12.53 -1.15 -0.05
N ALA A 37 13.61 -0.41 0.20
CA ALA A 37 13.98 0.03 1.55
C ALA A 37 12.90 0.93 2.18
N VAL A 38 12.34 1.90 1.43
CA VAL A 38 11.24 2.73 1.94
C VAL A 38 9.99 1.88 2.21
N ILE A 39 9.69 0.88 1.37
CA ILE A 39 8.62 -0.08 1.70
C ILE A 39 8.95 -0.82 3.01
N ALA A 40 10.18 -1.30 3.21
CA ALA A 40 10.57 -1.96 4.45
C ALA A 40 10.40 -1.04 5.68
N GLU A 41 10.72 0.25 5.57
CA GLU A 41 10.46 1.26 6.61
C GLU A 41 8.97 1.45 6.87
N LEU A 42 8.14 1.50 5.82
CA LEU A 42 6.68 1.56 5.96
C LEU A 42 6.10 0.30 6.60
N LEU A 43 6.77 -0.84 6.44
CA LEU A 43 6.40 -2.09 7.07
C LEU A 43 6.82 -2.15 8.53
N ASP A 44 7.89 -1.46 8.94
CA ASP A 44 8.37 -1.53 10.32
C ASP A 44 7.28 -1.11 11.31
N HIS A 45 6.86 -2.07 12.14
CA HIS A 45 5.86 -1.86 13.17
C HIS A 45 6.49 -1.65 14.56
N SER A 46 7.80 -1.41 14.62
CA SER A 46 8.47 -0.99 15.84
C SER A 46 7.82 0.27 16.40
N ALA A 47 7.85 0.45 17.73
CA ALA A 47 7.20 1.58 18.39
C ALA A 47 7.66 2.95 17.87
N ASN A 48 8.87 3.02 17.29
CA ASN A 48 9.46 4.23 16.74
C ASN A 48 9.13 4.47 15.26
N ALA A 49 8.61 3.46 14.55
CA ALA A 49 8.29 3.52 13.13
C ALA A 49 6.79 3.71 12.85
N LYS A 50 5.94 3.62 13.88
CA LYS A 50 4.50 3.87 13.77
C LYS A 50 4.24 5.32 13.36
N PRO A 51 3.23 5.56 12.50
CA PRO A 51 2.75 6.92 12.22
C PRO A 51 2.40 7.65 13.52
N VAL A 52 2.72 8.93 13.59
CA VAL A 52 2.48 9.79 14.74
C VAL A 52 0.98 10.13 14.85
N ASP A 53 0.28 10.23 13.72
CA ASP A 53 -1.14 10.54 13.64
C ASP A 53 -1.85 9.88 12.42
N ASP A 54 -3.15 10.15 12.29
CA ASP A 54 -4.00 9.57 11.24
C ASP A 54 -3.60 10.07 9.84
N ASP A 55 -3.21 11.34 9.73
CA ASP A 55 -2.84 12.01 8.49
C ASP A 55 -1.54 11.43 7.94
N GLU A 56 -0.55 11.19 8.80
CA GLU A 56 0.69 10.52 8.41
C GLU A 56 0.43 9.08 7.96
N ALA A 57 -0.45 8.34 8.63
CA ALA A 57 -0.81 6.98 8.23
C ALA A 57 -1.55 6.93 6.88
N GLU A 58 -2.42 7.92 6.62
CA GLU A 58 -3.07 8.12 5.32
C GLU A 58 -2.04 8.45 4.23
N SER A 59 -1.16 9.41 4.48
CA SER A 59 -0.09 9.81 3.57
C SER A 59 0.84 8.65 3.20
N ARG A 60 1.30 7.89 4.20
CA ARG A 60 2.09 6.67 4.01
C ARG A 60 1.36 5.60 3.20
N THR A 61 0.03 5.49 3.35
CA THR A 61 -0.78 4.57 2.54
C THR A 61 -0.76 4.98 1.07
N PHE A 62 -0.90 6.28 0.77
CA PHE A 62 -0.80 6.77 -0.62
C PHE A 62 0.60 6.56 -1.21
N GLN A 63 1.64 6.94 -0.48
CA GLN A 63 3.03 6.76 -0.91
C GLN A 63 3.38 5.30 -1.15
N SER A 64 2.83 4.38 -0.36
CA SER A 64 3.06 2.95 -0.58
C SER A 64 2.60 2.46 -1.95
N ILE A 65 1.51 3.02 -2.47
CA ILE A 65 0.97 2.67 -3.79
C ILE A 65 1.89 3.20 -4.88
N TYR A 66 2.36 4.44 -4.73
CA TYR A 66 3.34 5.04 -5.62
C TYR A 66 4.62 4.19 -5.70
N LEU A 67 5.19 3.82 -4.55
CA LEU A 67 6.42 3.01 -4.48
C LEU A 67 6.24 1.63 -5.11
N LEU A 68 5.11 0.96 -4.83
CA LEU A 68 4.79 -0.32 -5.46
C LEU A 68 4.69 -0.18 -6.99
N HIS A 69 4.15 0.93 -7.49
CA HIS A 69 4.09 1.17 -8.93
C HIS A 69 5.47 1.41 -9.54
N LYS A 70 6.34 2.18 -8.90
CA LYS A 70 7.74 2.35 -9.34
C LYS A 70 8.51 1.05 -9.39
N ILE A 71 8.26 0.17 -8.43
CA ILE A 71 8.82 -1.18 -8.43
C ILE A 71 8.23 -2.04 -9.56
N GLU A 72 6.93 -1.92 -9.86
CA GLU A 72 6.31 -2.58 -11.02
C GLU A 72 6.91 -2.09 -12.34
N GLU A 73 7.08 -0.78 -12.53
CA GLU A 73 7.73 -0.19 -13.71
C GLU A 73 9.15 -0.77 -13.92
N HIS A 74 9.90 -0.99 -12.83
CA HIS A 74 11.24 -1.56 -12.89
C HIS A 74 11.25 -3.08 -13.17
N LYS A 75 10.38 -3.86 -12.50
CA LYS A 75 10.36 -5.34 -12.60
C LYS A 75 9.56 -5.86 -13.81
N GLY A 76 8.65 -5.06 -14.35
CA GLY A 76 7.73 -5.43 -15.43
C GLY A 76 6.97 -6.72 -15.10
N GLU A 77 7.00 -7.69 -16.02
CA GLU A 77 6.31 -8.98 -15.89
C GLU A 77 6.75 -9.82 -14.67
N LYS A 78 7.91 -9.52 -14.07
CA LYS A 78 8.41 -10.21 -12.88
C LYS A 78 7.88 -9.61 -11.57
N PHE A 79 7.12 -8.53 -11.64
CA PHE A 79 6.56 -7.86 -10.47
C PHE A 79 5.63 -8.80 -9.70
N SER A 80 5.86 -8.88 -8.38
CA SER A 80 4.95 -9.55 -7.46
C SER A 80 5.07 -8.88 -6.10
N ILE A 81 3.95 -8.37 -5.58
CA ILE A 81 3.88 -7.80 -4.24
C ILE A 81 4.34 -8.82 -3.20
N ASP A 82 4.06 -10.12 -3.39
CA ASP A 82 4.54 -11.14 -2.46
C ASP A 82 6.05 -11.18 -2.36
N LYS A 83 6.74 -11.15 -3.51
CA LYS A 83 8.20 -11.18 -3.56
C LYS A 83 8.83 -9.91 -3.00
N ILE A 84 8.24 -8.74 -3.31
CA ILE A 84 8.72 -7.47 -2.74
C ILE A 84 8.56 -7.47 -1.22
N PHE A 85 7.47 -8.02 -0.72
CA PHE A 85 7.27 -8.16 0.72
C PHE A 85 8.17 -9.22 1.33
N GLU A 86 8.50 -10.30 0.64
CA GLU A 86 9.49 -11.28 1.12
C GLU A 86 10.89 -10.64 1.20
N GLU A 87 11.28 -9.86 0.19
CA GLU A 87 12.54 -9.10 0.16
C GLU A 87 12.58 -8.05 1.28
N ALA A 88 11.53 -7.24 1.43
CA ALA A 88 11.44 -6.22 2.49
C ALA A 88 11.28 -6.81 3.91
N GLN A 89 10.89 -8.09 4.02
CA GLN A 89 10.72 -8.77 5.31
C GLN A 89 12.04 -9.18 5.94
N GLU A 90 13.08 -9.45 5.15
CA GLU A 90 14.41 -9.81 5.65
C GLU A 90 15.00 -8.69 6.54
N ASP A 91 14.57 -7.45 6.32
CA ASP A 91 15.01 -6.26 7.05
C ASP A 91 14.01 -5.77 8.12
N SER A 92 12.83 -6.39 8.22
CA SER A 92 11.78 -5.94 9.16
C SER A 92 11.88 -6.62 10.54
N ASN A 93 11.64 -5.86 11.62
CA ASN A 93 11.57 -6.40 13.00
C ASN A 93 10.22 -7.06 13.34
N ASN A 94 9.37 -7.29 12.33
CA ASN A 94 8.00 -7.73 12.53
C ASN A 94 7.88 -9.26 12.64
N THR A 95 6.81 -9.71 13.30
CA THR A 95 6.43 -11.13 13.23
C THR A 95 5.88 -11.46 11.84
N LYS A 96 6.03 -12.73 11.43
CA LYS A 96 5.45 -13.24 10.16
C LYS A 96 3.93 -12.99 10.05
N VAL A 97 3.21 -12.99 11.17
CA VAL A 97 1.75 -12.74 11.19
C VAL A 97 1.44 -11.28 10.84
N VAL A 98 2.18 -10.33 11.42
CA VAL A 98 2.06 -8.89 11.12
C VAL A 98 2.41 -8.62 9.66
N ASN A 99 3.52 -9.20 9.18
CA ASN A 99 3.96 -9.03 7.79
C ASN A 99 2.93 -9.54 6.78
N ASN A 100 2.29 -10.68 7.04
CA ASN A 100 1.21 -11.19 6.19
C ASN A 100 0.00 -10.24 6.13
N LEU A 101 -0.32 -9.57 7.24
CA LEU A 101 -1.43 -8.60 7.29
C LEU A 101 -1.13 -7.32 6.53
N LEU A 102 0.07 -6.78 6.70
CA LEU A 102 0.55 -5.63 5.94
C LEU A 102 0.57 -5.95 4.45
N ARG A 103 1.10 -7.11 4.07
CA ARG A 103 1.10 -7.58 2.68
C ARG A 103 -0.30 -7.63 2.08
N ASP A 104 -1.26 -8.19 2.81
CA ASP A 104 -2.63 -8.27 2.34
C ASP A 104 -3.28 -6.89 2.19
N ALA A 105 -3.02 -5.96 3.12
CA ALA A 105 -3.52 -4.59 3.03
C ALA A 105 -2.94 -3.87 1.79
N PHE A 106 -1.62 -3.92 1.60
CA PHE A 106 -0.96 -3.28 0.47
C PHE A 106 -1.39 -3.91 -0.86
N ARG A 107 -1.53 -5.24 -0.92
CA ARG A 107 -2.05 -5.91 -2.12
C ARG A 107 -3.47 -5.43 -2.46
N GLN A 108 -4.35 -5.34 -1.47
CA GLN A 108 -5.73 -4.89 -1.68
C GLN A 108 -5.77 -3.42 -2.15
N ASN A 109 -4.99 -2.55 -1.49
CA ASN A 109 -4.91 -1.13 -1.85
C ASN A 109 -4.31 -0.94 -3.25
N TYR A 110 -3.25 -1.66 -3.59
CA TYR A 110 -2.64 -1.59 -4.92
C TYR A 110 -3.60 -2.09 -6.01
N LYS A 111 -4.33 -3.18 -5.75
CA LYS A 111 -5.37 -3.66 -6.65
C LYS A 111 -6.48 -2.61 -6.83
N LYS A 112 -6.91 -1.95 -5.76
CA LYS A 112 -7.90 -0.87 -5.82
C LYS A 112 -7.39 0.34 -6.60
N ALA A 113 -6.12 0.73 -6.41
CA ALA A 113 -5.51 1.80 -7.18
C ALA A 113 -5.49 1.52 -8.69
N LYS A 114 -5.23 0.27 -9.09
CA LYS A 114 -5.38 -0.19 -10.48
C LYS A 114 -6.82 -0.09 -10.96
N GLU A 115 -7.78 -0.61 -10.18
CA GLU A 115 -9.21 -0.55 -10.52
C GLU A 115 -9.74 0.88 -10.68
N TYR A 116 -9.20 1.83 -9.91
CA TYR A 116 -9.52 3.25 -9.95
C TYR A 116 -8.74 4.04 -11.03
N GLY A 117 -7.85 3.38 -11.79
CA GLY A 117 -7.11 3.99 -12.89
C GLY A 117 -6.06 5.00 -12.45
N LEU A 118 -5.59 4.92 -11.19
CA LEU A 118 -4.67 5.91 -10.63
C LEU A 118 -3.26 5.79 -11.20
N LEU A 119 -2.83 4.56 -11.48
CA LEU A 119 -1.42 4.27 -11.83
C LEU A 119 -1.04 4.76 -13.23
N GLU A 120 -2.01 4.90 -14.13
CA GLU A 120 -1.80 5.36 -15.51
C GLU A 120 -1.98 6.87 -15.66
N ASN A 121 -2.38 7.57 -14.59
CA ASN A 121 -2.65 9.00 -14.61
C ASN A 121 -1.52 9.78 -13.92
N GLU A 122 -0.82 10.64 -14.66
CA GLU A 122 0.33 11.41 -14.16
C GLU A 122 -0.04 12.30 -12.96
N SER A 123 -1.19 12.96 -12.99
CA SER A 123 -1.64 13.81 -11.89
C SER A 123 -1.94 13.01 -10.63
N ALA A 124 -2.61 11.86 -10.77
CA ALA A 124 -2.89 10.97 -9.66
C ALA A 124 -1.59 10.41 -9.07
N MET A 125 -0.65 10.00 -9.93
CA MET A 125 0.66 9.51 -9.51
C MET A 125 1.48 10.57 -8.77
N SER A 126 1.42 11.84 -9.19
CA SER A 126 2.04 12.95 -8.44
C SER A 126 1.42 13.11 -7.06
N SER A 127 0.09 13.10 -6.95
CA SER A 127 -0.59 13.17 -5.65
C SER A 127 -0.21 12.02 -4.73
N LEU A 128 -0.14 10.78 -5.26
CA LEU A 128 0.25 9.60 -4.49
C LEU A 128 1.71 9.69 -4.00
N MET A 129 2.62 10.22 -4.84
CA MET A 129 4.00 10.49 -4.45
C MET A 129 4.09 11.48 -3.29
N ASP A 130 3.31 12.55 -3.36
CA ASP A 130 3.24 13.59 -2.32
C ASP A 130 2.46 13.11 -1.08
N GLY A 131 1.90 11.90 -1.12
CA GLY A 131 1.12 11.33 -0.02
C GLY A 131 -0.21 12.06 0.20
N THR A 132 -0.84 12.51 -0.88
CA THR A 132 -2.09 13.29 -0.86
C THR A 132 -3.19 12.60 -1.67
N SER A 133 -4.43 12.99 -1.38
CA SER A 133 -5.60 12.50 -2.11
C SER A 133 -5.62 12.98 -3.57
N THR A 134 -6.37 12.27 -4.40
CA THR A 134 -6.61 12.58 -5.81
C THR A 134 -8.01 12.15 -6.23
N SER A 135 -8.43 12.45 -7.45
CA SER A 135 -9.71 11.99 -7.99
C SER A 135 -9.58 10.58 -8.58
N ILE A 136 -10.60 9.75 -8.37
CA ILE A 136 -10.73 8.44 -9.01
C ILE A 136 -10.91 8.63 -10.52
N ILE A 137 -10.11 7.93 -11.32
CA ILE A 137 -10.00 8.15 -12.77
C ILE A 137 -10.96 7.24 -13.55
N SER A 138 -11.24 6.04 -13.04
CA SER A 138 -12.04 5.03 -13.72
C SER A 138 -13.00 4.28 -12.78
N GLY A 139 -13.94 3.54 -13.38
CA GLY A 139 -14.93 2.76 -12.64
C GLY A 139 -16.17 3.56 -12.21
N PRO A 140 -17.03 2.96 -11.35
CA PRO A 140 -18.31 3.54 -10.97
C PRO A 140 -18.21 4.80 -10.09
N TRP A 141 -17.05 5.03 -9.47
CA TRP A 141 -16.77 6.15 -8.57
C TRP A 141 -15.92 7.25 -9.24
N LYS A 142 -15.86 7.24 -10.58
CA LYS A 142 -15.05 8.20 -11.35
C LYS A 142 -15.42 9.65 -11.00
N GLY A 143 -14.40 10.46 -10.77
CA GLY A 143 -14.53 11.88 -10.41
C GLY A 143 -14.71 12.13 -8.92
N GLU A 144 -14.86 11.08 -8.11
CA GLU A 144 -14.92 11.19 -6.67
C GLU A 144 -13.52 11.28 -6.06
N GLU A 145 -13.41 11.92 -4.90
CA GLU A 145 -12.18 11.96 -4.12
C GLU A 145 -11.83 10.57 -3.58
N LEU A 146 -10.57 10.19 -3.77
CA LEU A 146 -9.97 8.99 -3.19
C LEU A 146 -9.68 9.25 -1.71
N ALA A 147 -10.03 8.31 -0.85
CA ALA A 147 -9.78 8.45 0.58
C ALA A 147 -9.17 7.18 1.16
N VAL A 148 -8.47 7.33 2.29
CA VAL A 148 -8.05 6.20 3.10
C VAL A 148 -9.00 6.05 4.29
N GLY A 149 -9.68 4.91 4.37
CA GLY A 149 -10.49 4.52 5.52
C GLY A 149 -9.86 3.38 6.32
N TYR A 150 -10.68 2.74 7.15
CA TYR A 150 -10.25 1.72 8.10
C TYR A 150 -11.17 0.51 8.08
N TYR A 151 -10.64 -0.70 8.28
CA TYR A 151 -11.50 -1.87 8.50
C TYR A 151 -12.14 -1.82 9.89
N ILE A 152 -11.34 -1.48 10.90
CA ILE A 152 -11.78 -1.32 12.28
C ILE A 152 -11.75 0.15 12.63
N SER A 153 -12.90 0.68 13.06
CA SER A 153 -13.06 2.08 13.41
C SER A 153 -12.19 2.49 14.60
N PRO A 154 -11.58 3.70 14.57
CA PRO A 154 -10.85 4.26 15.71
C PRO A 154 -11.72 4.42 16.97
N ASN A 155 -13.05 4.48 16.82
CA ASN A 155 -13.97 4.54 17.96
C ASN A 155 -13.97 3.25 18.80
N ILE A 156 -13.56 2.13 18.21
CA ILE A 156 -13.45 0.84 18.90
C ILE A 156 -12.07 0.74 19.57
N ASN A 157 -11.01 1.04 18.83
CA ASN A 157 -9.65 1.12 19.36
C ASN A 157 -8.91 2.27 18.66
N ASN A 158 -8.48 3.28 19.41
CA ASN A 158 -7.89 4.49 18.83
C ASN A 158 -6.50 4.27 18.22
N THR A 159 -5.73 3.30 18.72
CA THR A 159 -4.36 3.01 18.25
C THR A 159 -4.31 2.20 16.96
N ILE A 160 -5.40 1.49 16.62
CA ILE A 160 -5.46 0.65 15.42
C ILE A 160 -5.57 1.45 14.12
N SER A 161 -6.02 2.71 14.21
CA SER A 161 -6.06 3.63 13.08
C SER A 161 -4.66 3.82 12.51
N LEU A 162 -3.65 3.98 13.36
CA LEU A 162 -2.27 4.23 12.96
C LEU A 162 -1.62 3.03 12.25
N HIS A 163 -2.23 1.85 12.30
CA HIS A 163 -1.65 0.67 11.69
C HIS A 163 -2.05 0.55 10.22
N LEU A 164 -1.07 0.55 9.31
CA LEU A 164 -1.30 0.40 7.87
C LEU A 164 -2.04 -0.89 7.48
N ALA A 165 -1.92 -1.95 8.29
CA ALA A 165 -2.69 -3.19 8.11
C ALA A 165 -4.20 -3.01 8.28
N ASN A 166 -4.63 -1.92 8.92
CA ASN A 166 -6.03 -1.56 9.10
C ASN A 166 -6.52 -0.54 8.04
N ARG A 167 -5.65 -0.03 7.17
CA ARG A 167 -5.97 0.99 6.17
C ARG A 167 -6.46 0.39 4.87
N LEU A 168 -7.48 1.00 4.26
CA LEU A 168 -7.92 0.64 2.92
C LEU A 168 -8.25 1.86 2.05
N LEU A 169 -8.00 1.75 0.74
CA LEU A 169 -8.43 2.71 -0.26
C LEU A 169 -9.90 2.54 -0.62
N LEU A 170 -10.62 3.65 -0.67
CA LEU A 170 -12.02 3.69 -1.06
C LEU A 170 -12.44 5.11 -1.51
N PRO A 171 -13.61 5.25 -2.16
CA PRO A 171 -14.20 6.54 -2.47
C PRO A 171 -14.66 7.27 -1.19
N GLN A 172 -14.57 8.59 -1.17
CA GLN A 172 -14.92 9.42 -0.01
C GLN A 172 -16.35 9.18 0.52
N SER A 173 -17.33 9.00 -0.34
CA SER A 173 -18.72 8.66 0.01
C SER A 173 -18.82 7.32 0.73
N VAL A 174 -18.01 6.33 0.35
CA VAL A 174 -17.91 5.06 1.06
C VAL A 174 -17.24 5.26 2.42
N LYS A 175 -16.24 6.15 2.53
CA LYS A 175 -15.57 6.46 3.82
C LYS A 175 -16.57 7.04 4.81
N LEU A 176 -17.39 7.97 4.34
CA LEU A 176 -18.48 8.55 5.11
C LEU A 176 -19.51 7.50 5.49
N ALA A 177 -19.92 6.63 4.56
CA ALA A 177 -20.86 5.55 4.87
C ALA A 177 -20.30 4.55 5.89
N MET A 178 -18.99 4.25 5.85
CA MET A 178 -18.33 3.36 6.82
C MET A 178 -18.33 3.90 8.25
N GLN A 179 -18.47 5.21 8.45
CA GLN A 179 -18.68 5.77 9.79
C GLN A 179 -20.02 5.34 10.41
N PHE A 180 -20.98 4.98 9.56
CA PHE A 180 -22.32 4.52 9.95
C PHE A 180 -22.50 3.01 9.72
N ALA A 181 -21.53 2.34 9.07
CA ALA A 181 -21.64 0.93 8.73
C ALA A 181 -21.41 0.05 9.96
N ASP A 182 -22.37 -0.83 10.21
CA ASP A 182 -22.36 -1.83 11.26
C ASP A 182 -21.18 -2.82 11.18
N ILE A 183 -20.96 -3.55 12.27
CA ILE A 183 -19.97 -4.64 12.30
C ILE A 183 -20.38 -5.76 11.34
N THR A 184 -19.62 -5.90 10.24
CA THR A 184 -19.80 -6.97 9.25
C THR A 184 -18.96 -8.21 9.56
N ILE A 185 -19.19 -9.29 8.81
CA ILE A 185 -18.36 -10.50 8.90
C ILE A 185 -16.91 -10.20 8.53
N ASP A 186 -16.68 -9.36 7.52
CA ASP A 186 -15.33 -8.97 7.09
C ASP A 186 -14.59 -8.20 8.20
N VAL A 187 -15.30 -7.31 8.91
CA VAL A 187 -14.75 -6.58 10.07
C VAL A 187 -14.38 -7.57 11.19
N LYS A 188 -15.24 -8.55 11.48
CA LYS A 188 -14.97 -9.59 12.49
C LYS A 188 -13.77 -10.46 12.12
N GLU A 189 -13.70 -10.93 10.87
CA GLU A 189 -12.58 -11.75 10.40
C GLU A 189 -11.26 -10.97 10.41
N ARG A 190 -11.29 -9.70 9.99
CA ARG A 190 -10.13 -8.81 10.06
C ARG A 190 -9.70 -8.58 11.51
N ALA A 191 -10.64 -8.39 12.42
CA ALA A 191 -10.39 -8.23 13.86
C ALA A 191 -9.72 -9.47 14.47
N ASP A 192 -10.16 -10.68 14.13
CA ASP A 192 -9.50 -11.92 14.61
C ASP A 192 -8.05 -11.98 14.13
N ARG A 193 -7.80 -11.65 12.86
CA ARG A 193 -6.43 -11.64 12.32
C ARG A 193 -5.54 -10.60 13.00
N LEU A 194 -6.05 -9.37 13.18
CA LEU A 194 -5.33 -8.28 13.86
C LEU A 194 -5.07 -8.61 15.33
N LYS A 195 -6.00 -9.30 16.00
CA LYS A 195 -5.82 -9.80 17.37
C LYS A 195 -4.74 -10.88 17.46
N ARG A 196 -4.73 -11.85 16.53
CA ARG A 196 -3.66 -12.88 16.47
C ARG A 196 -2.28 -12.28 16.20
N ALA A 197 -2.22 -11.12 15.55
CA ALA A 197 -1.00 -10.38 15.31
C ALA A 197 -0.53 -9.50 16.49
N GLY A 198 -1.31 -9.43 17.57
CA GLY A 198 -1.03 -8.55 18.70
C GLY A 198 -1.25 -7.06 18.42
N ILE A 199 -1.93 -6.72 17.32
CA ILE A 199 -2.23 -5.35 16.90
C ILE A 199 -3.51 -4.85 17.57
N LEU A 200 -4.53 -5.70 17.62
CA LEU A 200 -5.80 -5.43 18.27
C LEU A 200 -5.80 -6.12 19.64
N ASP A 201 -6.17 -5.38 20.69
CA ASP A 201 -6.30 -5.96 22.02
C ASP A 201 -7.51 -6.90 22.10
N VAL A 202 -7.47 -7.84 23.06
CA VAL A 202 -8.50 -8.87 23.21
C VAL A 202 -9.86 -8.25 23.55
N GLY A 203 -9.90 -7.17 24.34
CA GLY A 203 -11.16 -6.53 24.73
C GLY A 203 -11.88 -5.88 23.55
N SER A 204 -11.14 -5.18 22.70
CA SER A 204 -11.68 -4.60 21.46
C SER A 204 -12.16 -5.68 20.49
N TYR A 205 -11.43 -6.78 20.36
CA TYR A 205 -11.88 -7.93 19.57
C TYR A 205 -13.19 -8.54 20.10
N ASP A 206 -13.28 -8.76 21.42
CA ASP A 206 -14.46 -9.34 22.05
C ASP A 206 -15.69 -8.43 21.89
N SER A 207 -15.50 -7.10 21.98
CA SER A 207 -16.54 -6.11 21.68
C SER A 207 -17.04 -6.21 20.24
N ILE A 208 -16.13 -6.30 19.27
CA ILE A 208 -16.46 -6.48 17.85
C ILE A 208 -17.26 -7.76 17.65
N LYS A 209 -16.77 -8.87 18.23
CA LYS A 209 -17.42 -10.17 18.12
C LYS A 209 -18.82 -10.16 18.72
N GLN A 210 -19.00 -9.56 19.90
CA GLN A 210 -20.29 -9.49 20.57
C GLN A 210 -21.30 -8.66 19.78
N GLN A 211 -20.89 -7.52 19.24
CA GLN A 211 -21.75 -6.68 18.39
C GLN A 211 -22.16 -7.43 17.10
N TYR A 212 -21.22 -8.11 16.44
CA TYR A 212 -21.52 -8.94 15.27
C TYR A 212 -22.51 -10.07 15.61
N ASP A 213 -22.25 -10.83 16.67
CA ASP A 213 -23.10 -11.96 17.06
C ASP A 213 -24.51 -11.45 17.44
N THR A 214 -24.62 -10.28 18.08
CA THR A 214 -25.92 -9.62 18.39
C THR A 214 -26.67 -9.21 17.12
N LEU A 215 -26.01 -8.53 16.18
CA LEU A 215 -26.61 -8.11 14.91
C LEU A 215 -27.07 -9.33 14.09
N ARG A 216 -26.27 -10.39 14.08
CA ARG A 216 -26.61 -11.65 13.44
C ARG A 216 -27.85 -12.26 14.07
N GLU A 217 -27.92 -12.36 15.40
CA GLU A 217 -29.10 -12.86 16.09
C GLU A 217 -30.36 -12.04 15.77
N LEU A 218 -30.27 -10.71 15.81
CA LEU A 218 -31.38 -9.81 15.46
C LEU A 218 -31.85 -9.99 14.01
N SER A 219 -30.91 -10.12 13.07
CA SER A 219 -31.22 -10.37 11.66
C SER A 219 -31.90 -11.73 11.43
N THR A 220 -31.55 -12.75 12.21
CA THR A 220 -32.17 -14.08 12.11
C THR A 220 -33.50 -14.18 12.81
N ARG A 221 -33.82 -13.31 13.78
CA ARG A 221 -35.11 -13.27 14.48
C ARG A 221 -36.19 -12.49 13.71
N ASN A 222 -35.78 -11.56 12.85
CA ASN A 222 -36.66 -10.70 12.06
C ASN A 222 -36.93 -11.22 10.64
N ASN A 223 -36.42 -12.40 10.28
CA ASN A 223 -36.70 -13.15 9.06
C ASN A 223 -37.49 -14.42 9.39
#